data_AF-A0A2T6AIF9-F1
#
_entry.id   AF-A0A2T6AIF9-F1
#
_cell.length_a   1.000
_cell.length_b   1.000
_cell.length_c   1.000
_cell.angle_alpha   90.00
_cell.angle_beta   90.00
_cell.angle_gamma   90.00
#
_symmetry.space_group_name_H-M   'P 1'
#
loop_
_entity.id
_entity.type
_entity.pdbx_description
1 polymer ?
#
loop_
_entity_poly.entity_id
_entity_poly.type
_entity_poly.pdbx_seq_one_letter_code
_entity_poly.pdbx_strand_id
1 'polypeptide(L)'
;MDTFITIRFKRKTAKRFQEFSKKQFKTHTDAMECMLDFFFYNEMSPTERFGPTGRKLEKLFKRRTNAIIAIMKNVEKNKANPTLAILQALMEENEPKKKPLILEKSDPTLPEKKL
;
A
#
# COMPACT_ATOMS: atom_id res chain seq x y z
N MET A 1 16.02 -29.84 32.51
CA MET A 1 15.58 -30.74 31.42
C MET A 1 14.07 -30.68 31.39
N ASP A 2 13.50 -30.37 30.24
CA ASP A 2 12.04 -30.35 30.10
C ASP A 2 11.48 -31.76 30.32
N THR A 3 10.37 -31.84 31.03
CA THR A 3 9.66 -33.11 31.26
C THR A 3 8.87 -33.46 30.01
N PHE A 4 9.19 -34.59 29.38
CA PHE A 4 8.46 -35.07 28.21
C PHE A 4 7.11 -35.68 28.60
N ILE A 5 6.08 -35.34 27.85
CA ILE A 5 4.75 -35.96 27.94
C ILE A 5 4.54 -36.96 26.81
N THR A 6 3.81 -38.04 27.09
CA THR A 6 3.49 -39.05 26.08
C THR A 6 2.14 -38.75 25.43
N ILE A 7 2.13 -38.48 24.12
CA ILE A 7 0.91 -38.33 23.32
C ILE A 7 0.75 -39.56 22.41
N ARG A 8 -0.45 -40.14 22.41
CA ARG A 8 -0.74 -41.34 21.60
C ARG A 8 -1.27 -40.95 20.22
N PHE A 9 -0.58 -41.39 19.18
CA PHE A 9 -1.00 -41.22 17.79
C PHE A 9 -1.30 -42.56 17.13
N LYS A 10 -2.21 -42.55 16.13
CA LYS A 10 -2.33 -43.68 15.21
C LYS A 10 -0.99 -43.90 14.50
N ARG A 11 -0.56 -45.16 14.37
CA ARG A 11 0.75 -45.53 13.78
C ARG A 11 1.01 -44.87 12.42
N LYS A 12 0.00 -44.82 11.55
CA LYS A 12 0.11 -44.17 10.21
C LYS A 12 0.43 -42.68 10.32
N THR A 13 -0.28 -41.96 11.21
CA THR A 13 -0.09 -40.52 11.45
C THR A 13 1.28 -40.25 12.07
N ALA A 14 1.68 -41.06 13.07
CA ALA A 14 2.98 -40.95 13.72
C ALA A 14 4.14 -41.08 12.72
N LYS A 15 4.08 -42.09 11.82
CA LYS A 15 5.10 -42.27 10.78
C LYS A 15 5.20 -41.06 9.84
N ARG A 16 4.06 -40.55 9.38
CA ARG A 16 4.02 -39.35 8.51
C ARG A 16 4.64 -38.13 9.19
N PHE A 17 4.34 -37.92 10.48
CA PHE A 17 4.94 -36.83 11.24
C PHE A 17 6.44 -37.01 11.44
N GLN A 18 6.90 -38.23 11.77
CA GLN A 18 8.32 -38.54 11.91
C GLN A 18 9.10 -38.31 10.62
N GLU A 19 8.56 -38.74 9.47
CA GLU A 19 9.17 -38.50 8.16
C GLU A 19 9.24 -37.01 7.82
N PHE A 20 8.18 -36.24 8.12
CA PHE A 20 8.16 -34.80 7.93
C PHE A 20 9.19 -34.08 8.81
N SER A 21 9.17 -34.38 10.11
CA SER A 21 10.07 -33.76 11.09
C SER A 21 11.53 -34.05 10.76
N LYS A 22 11.89 -35.30 10.39
CA LYS A 22 13.26 -35.65 9.98
C LYS A 22 13.76 -34.92 8.74
N LYS A 23 12.86 -34.47 7.85
CA LYS A 23 13.23 -33.77 6.62
C LYS A 23 13.47 -32.28 6.84
N GLN A 24 12.70 -31.66 7.74
CA GLN A 24 12.62 -30.20 7.85
C GLN A 24 13.17 -29.65 9.18
N PHE A 25 13.32 -30.49 10.21
CA PHE A 25 13.65 -30.07 11.57
C PHE A 25 14.72 -30.97 12.21
N LYS A 26 15.36 -30.44 13.26
CA LYS A 26 16.36 -31.16 14.05
C LYS A 26 15.72 -32.08 15.10
N THR A 27 14.64 -31.64 15.73
CA THR A 27 13.90 -32.43 16.72
C THR A 27 12.41 -32.54 16.38
N HIS A 28 11.75 -33.54 16.97
CA HIS A 28 10.30 -33.72 16.87
C HIS A 28 9.52 -32.66 17.64
N THR A 29 10.08 -32.14 18.73
CA THR A 29 9.49 -31.05 19.51
C THR A 29 9.45 -29.76 18.69
N ASP A 30 10.59 -29.36 18.11
CA ASP A 30 10.67 -28.13 17.29
C ASP A 30 9.71 -28.19 16.09
N ALA A 31 9.59 -29.37 15.46
CA ALA A 31 8.67 -29.56 14.34
C ALA A 31 7.20 -29.37 14.75
N MET A 32 6.83 -29.81 15.95
CA MET A 32 5.48 -29.66 16.47
C MET A 32 5.21 -28.21 16.86
N GLU A 33 6.14 -27.58 17.58
CA GLU A 33 6.06 -26.18 18.00
C GLU A 33 5.92 -25.24 16.80
N CYS A 34 6.81 -25.38 15.81
CA CYS A 34 6.73 -24.59 14.58
C CYS A 34 5.41 -24.81 13.82
N MET A 35 4.87 -26.04 13.82
CA MET A 35 3.58 -26.30 13.19
C MET A 35 2.43 -25.62 13.94
N LEU A 36 2.46 -25.62 15.28
CA LEU A 36 1.46 -24.94 16.11
C LEU A 36 1.53 -23.42 15.91
N ASP A 37 2.73 -22.84 15.99
CA ASP A 37 2.98 -21.42 15.76
C ASP A 37 2.54 -20.99 14.37
N PHE A 38 2.82 -21.80 13.36
CA PHE A 38 2.41 -21.51 11.99
C PHE A 38 0.89 -21.36 11.88
N PHE A 39 0.10 -22.22 12.49
CA PHE A 39 -1.36 -22.09 12.45
C PHE A 39 -1.86 -20.95 13.36
N PHE A 40 -1.23 -20.76 14.52
CA PHE A 40 -1.61 -19.72 15.47
C PHE A 40 -1.36 -18.31 14.91
N TYR A 41 -0.14 -18.02 14.46
CA TYR A 41 0.23 -16.68 13.99
C TYR A 41 -0.33 -16.33 12.61
N ASN A 42 -0.54 -17.32 11.74
CA ASN A 42 -1.12 -17.06 10.42
C ASN A 42 -2.66 -17.13 10.42
N GLU A 43 -3.30 -17.35 11.58
CA GLU A 43 -4.75 -17.53 11.72
C GLU A 43 -5.34 -18.52 10.71
N MET A 44 -4.55 -19.52 10.29
CA MET A 44 -4.95 -20.48 9.27
C MET A 44 -5.56 -21.69 9.93
N SER A 45 -6.75 -22.07 9.49
CA SER A 45 -7.37 -23.30 9.97
C SER A 45 -6.66 -24.53 9.37
N PRO A 46 -6.23 -25.52 10.19
CA PRO A 46 -5.67 -26.78 9.69
C PRO A 46 -6.66 -27.59 8.84
N THR A 47 -7.95 -27.29 8.91
CA THR A 47 -9.00 -27.93 8.12
C THR A 47 -9.28 -27.22 6.79
N GLU A 48 -8.83 -25.97 6.65
CA GLU A 48 -8.97 -25.23 5.41
C GLU A 48 -7.99 -25.77 4.37
N ARG A 49 -8.57 -26.26 3.27
CA ARG A 49 -7.78 -26.67 2.11
C ARG A 49 -7.47 -25.42 1.31
N PHE A 50 -6.35 -24.79 1.62
CA PHE A 50 -5.68 -23.90 0.68
C PHE A 50 -5.38 -24.75 -0.56
N GLY A 51 -6.11 -24.51 -1.65
CA GLY A 51 -5.89 -25.20 -2.92
C GLY A 51 -4.43 -25.08 -3.38
N PRO A 52 -4.06 -25.69 -4.51
CA PRO A 52 -2.71 -26.21 -4.81
C PRO A 52 -1.49 -25.35 -4.46
N THR A 53 -1.59 -24.03 -4.36
CA THR A 53 -0.57 -23.17 -3.71
C THR A 53 -1.20 -21.80 -3.50
N GLY A 54 -0.67 -20.98 -2.58
CA GLY A 54 -1.06 -19.57 -2.36
C GLY A 54 -1.22 -18.70 -3.62
N ARG A 55 -0.78 -19.16 -4.79
CA ARG A 55 -1.08 -18.65 -6.14
C ARG A 55 -2.54 -18.25 -6.39
N LYS A 56 -3.53 -18.99 -5.86
CA LYS A 56 -4.95 -18.55 -5.97
C LYS A 56 -5.20 -17.27 -5.19
N LEU A 57 -4.63 -17.18 -3.99
CA LEU A 57 -4.69 -16.02 -3.12
C LEU A 57 -3.94 -14.84 -3.77
N GLU A 58 -2.72 -15.06 -4.26
CA GLU A 58 -1.93 -14.06 -5.02
C GLU A 58 -2.70 -13.52 -6.22
N LYS A 59 -3.38 -14.38 -6.98
CA LYS A 59 -4.20 -13.96 -8.12
C LYS A 59 -5.40 -13.12 -7.69
N LEU A 60 -6.03 -13.45 -6.56
CA LEU A 60 -7.11 -12.65 -5.98
C LEU A 60 -6.61 -11.29 -5.49
N PHE A 61 -5.50 -11.25 -4.76
CA PHE A 61 -4.85 -10.01 -4.33
C PHE A 61 -4.47 -9.13 -5.51
N LYS A 62 -3.78 -9.67 -6.51
CA LYS A 62 -3.39 -8.94 -7.73
C LYS A 62 -4.59 -8.32 -8.45
N ARG A 63 -5.72 -9.05 -8.54
CA ARG A 63 -6.96 -8.52 -9.11
C ARG A 63 -7.54 -7.37 -8.30
N ARG A 64 -7.60 -7.52 -6.97
CA ARG A 64 -8.11 -6.47 -6.06
C ARG A 64 -7.25 -5.22 -6.11
N THR A 65 -5.92 -5.36 -6.04
CA THR A 65 -4.98 -4.24 -6.12
C THR A 65 -5.09 -3.50 -7.46
N ASN A 66 -5.16 -4.23 -8.58
CA ASN A 66 -5.34 -3.61 -9.90
C ASN A 66 -6.66 -2.83 -10.01
N ALA A 67 -7.75 -3.35 -9.42
CA ALA A 67 -9.03 -2.66 -9.38
C ALA A 67 -8.95 -1.36 -8.57
N ILE A 68 -8.29 -1.39 -7.40
CA ILE A 68 -8.07 -0.18 -6.58
C ILE A 68 -7.25 0.86 -7.35
N ILE A 69 -6.15 0.45 -8.00
CA ILE A 69 -5.34 1.35 -8.83
C ILE A 69 -6.19 1.97 -9.95
N ALA A 70 -7.05 1.19 -10.61
CA ALA A 70 -7.92 1.69 -11.65
C ALA A 70 -8.94 2.73 -11.12
N ILE A 71 -9.53 2.47 -9.94
CA ILE A 71 -10.43 3.41 -9.27
C ILE A 71 -9.68 4.71 -8.93
N MET A 72 -8.50 4.61 -8.33
CA MET A 72 -7.69 5.77 -7.94
C MET A 72 -7.32 6.63 -9.15
N LYS A 73 -6.82 6.00 -10.24
CA LYS A 73 -6.55 6.70 -11.51
C LYS A 73 -7.79 7.35 -12.11
N ASN A 74 -8.96 6.71 -11.98
CA ASN A 74 -10.22 7.26 -12.47
C ASN A 74 -10.65 8.50 -11.67
N VAL A 75 -10.47 8.46 -10.34
CA VAL A 75 -10.73 9.61 -9.46
C VAL A 75 -9.76 10.75 -9.76
N GLU A 76 -8.47 10.46 -9.94
CA GLU A 76 -7.46 11.46 -10.31
C GLU A 76 -7.81 12.14 -11.63
N LYS A 77 -8.13 11.35 -12.67
CA LYS A 77 -8.43 11.87 -14.01
C LYS A 77 -9.72 12.70 -14.06
N ASN A 78 -10.79 12.25 -13.40
CA ASN A 78 -12.11 12.85 -13.57
C ASN A 78 -12.48 13.87 -12.50
N LYS A 79 -11.81 13.86 -11.34
CA LYS A 79 -12.12 14.79 -10.23
C LYS A 79 -10.91 15.62 -9.85
N ALA A 80 -9.81 15.00 -9.43
CA ALA A 80 -8.69 15.72 -8.83
C ALA A 80 -8.00 16.67 -9.83
N ASN A 81 -7.64 16.17 -11.02
CA ASN A 81 -6.93 16.98 -12.02
C ASN A 81 -7.80 18.12 -12.58
N PRO A 82 -9.08 17.92 -12.93
CA PRO A 82 -9.94 19.02 -13.34
C PRO A 82 -10.14 20.06 -12.24
N THR A 83 -10.33 19.64 -10.98
CA THR A 83 -10.46 20.59 -9.85
C THR A 83 -9.18 21.38 -9.65
N LEU A 84 -8.01 20.75 -9.74
CA LEU A 84 -6.72 21.43 -9.68
C LEU A 84 -6.60 22.48 -10.81
N ALA A 85 -6.94 22.11 -12.04
CA ALA A 85 -6.90 23.01 -13.19
C ALA A 85 -7.85 24.20 -13.03
N ILE A 86 -9.06 23.98 -12.51
CA ILE A 86 -10.01 25.06 -12.22
C ILE A 86 -9.45 25.99 -11.14
N LEU A 87 -8.90 25.44 -10.05
CA LEU A 87 -8.30 26.24 -8.97
C LEU A 87 -7.12 27.07 -9.49
N GLN A 88 -6.26 26.49 -10.33
CA GLN A 88 -5.16 27.21 -10.97
C GLN A 88 -5.67 28.34 -11.87
N ALA A 89 -6.66 28.08 -12.71
CA ALA A 89 -7.28 29.08 -13.57
C ALA A 89 -7.90 30.24 -12.75
N LEU A 90 -8.58 29.94 -11.64
CA LEU A 90 -9.15 30.96 -10.74
C LEU A 90 -8.09 31.80 -10.02
N MET A 91 -6.92 31.22 -9.74
CA MET A 91 -5.80 31.95 -9.15
C MET A 91 -5.13 32.86 -10.18
N GLU A 92 -4.91 32.37 -11.41
CA GLU A 92 -4.36 33.16 -12.52
C GLU A 92 -5.28 34.33 -12.91
N GLU A 93 -6.60 34.12 -12.93
CA GLU A 93 -7.58 35.17 -13.23
C GLU A 93 -7.62 36.27 -12.15
N ASN A 94 -7.37 35.91 -10.89
CA ASN A 94 -7.30 36.84 -9.76
C ASN A 94 -5.96 37.58 -9.64
N GLU A 95 -4.95 37.25 -10.46
CA GLU A 95 -3.75 38.07 -10.51
C GLU A 95 -4.11 39.44 -11.10
N PRO A 96 -3.85 40.56 -10.39
CA PRO A 96 -4.19 41.88 -10.90
C PRO A 96 -3.42 42.11 -12.19
N LYS A 97 -4.13 42.16 -13.32
CA LYS A 97 -3.58 42.58 -14.62
C LYS A 97 -2.82 43.89 -14.38
N LYS A 98 -1.48 43.84 -14.46
CA LYS A 98 -0.62 45.02 -14.34
C LYS A 98 -1.08 46.01 -15.40
N LYS A 99 -1.89 46.99 -14.99
CA LYS A 99 -2.30 48.10 -15.86
C LYS A 99 -1.01 48.75 -16.37
N PRO A 100 -0.85 48.97 -17.68
CA PRO A 100 0.34 49.66 -18.18
C PRO A 100 0.42 51.01 -17.47
N LEU A 101 1.53 51.26 -16.76
CA LEU A 101 1.78 52.58 -16.17
C LEU A 101 1.92 53.58 -17.31
N ILE A 102 0.92 54.45 -17.48
CA ILE A 102 1.03 55.63 -18.33
C ILE A 102 1.86 56.63 -17.53
N LEU A 103 3.15 56.70 -17.83
CA LEU A 103 4.05 57.73 -17.32
C LEU A 103 3.94 58.94 -18.25
N GLU A 104 3.32 60.03 -17.78
CA GLU A 104 3.41 61.31 -18.46
C GLU A 104 4.87 61.79 -18.44
N LYS A 105 5.45 62.00 -19.63
CA LYS A 105 6.73 62.70 -19.75
C LYS A 105 6.48 64.16 -19.43
N SER A 106 6.98 64.62 -18.28
CA SER A 106 7.14 66.04 -18.01
C SER A 106 8.22 66.59 -18.95
N ASP A 107 7.82 67.45 -19.89
CA ASP A 107 8.72 68.15 -20.80
C ASP A 107 9.65 69.11 -20.02
N PRO A 108 10.97 69.08 -20.27
CA PRO A 108 11.95 69.86 -19.49
C PRO A 108 12.06 71.33 -19.92
N THR A 109 11.10 71.89 -20.66
CA THR A 109 11.20 73.25 -21.18
C THR A 109 9.96 74.08 -20.88
N LEU A 110 9.93 74.75 -19.72
CA LEU A 110 9.26 76.05 -19.51
C LEU A 110 9.79 76.69 -18.21
N PRO A 111 10.10 78.00 -18.18
CA PRO A 111 10.84 78.63 -17.09
C PRO A 111 9.95 79.22 -15.98
N GLU A 112 10.54 79.26 -14.77
CA GLU A 112 10.36 80.21 -13.66
C GLU A 112 9.02 80.33 -12.90
N LYS A 113 9.10 80.30 -11.57
CA LYS A 113 8.93 81.52 -10.76
C LYS A 113 9.52 81.37 -9.35
N LYS A 114 10.48 82.24 -9.04
CA LYS A 114 10.93 82.52 -7.67
C LYS A 114 9.82 83.28 -6.93
N LEU A 115 9.59 82.91 -5.67
CA LEU A 115 9.14 83.81 -4.62
C LEU A 115 10.08 83.65 -3.43
#